data_AF-A0A8C5YR36-F1
#
_entry.id   AF-A0A8C5YR36-F1
#
_cell.length_a   1.000
_cell.length_b   1.000
_cell.length_c   1.000
_cell.angle_alpha   90.00
_cell.angle_beta   90.00
_cell.angle_gamma   90.00
#
_symmetry.space_group_name_H-M   'P 1'
#
loop_
_entity.id
_entity.type
_entity.pdbx_description
1 polymer ?
#
loop_
_entity_poly.entity_id
_entity_poly.type
_entity_poly.pdbx_seq_one_letter_code
_entity_poly.pdbx_strand_id
1 'polypeptide(L)'
;MARTKQTARKSTGGKAPRKQLATKAARKSAPATGGVKKPHRYRPGTVALREIRRYQKSTELLIRKLPFQRLVREIAFLNFTYPPLSFLSAAC
;
A
#
# COMPACT_ATOMS: atom_id res chain seq x y z
N MET A 1 4.42 -13.74 52.33
CA MET A 1 3.99 -14.60 51.21
C MET A 1 2.53 -14.32 50.91
N ALA A 2 2.22 -13.60 49.82
CA ALA A 2 0.86 -13.17 49.52
C ALA A 2 0.14 -14.21 48.66
N ARG A 3 -0.99 -14.72 49.18
CA ARG A 3 -1.86 -15.70 48.52
C ARG A 3 -2.50 -15.08 47.28
N THR A 4 -2.15 -15.57 46.09
CA THR A 4 -2.78 -15.17 44.83
C THR A 4 -4.17 -15.81 44.72
N LYS A 5 -5.22 -14.99 44.60
CA LYS A 5 -6.57 -15.46 44.25
C LYS A 5 -6.61 -15.70 42.75
N GLN A 6 -6.78 -16.95 42.34
CA GLN A 6 -7.04 -17.33 40.96
C GLN A 6 -8.47 -16.87 40.61
N THR A 7 -8.61 -15.93 39.68
CA THR A 7 -9.93 -15.59 39.12
C THR A 7 -10.15 -16.41 37.86
N ALA A 8 -11.30 -17.08 37.77
CA ALA A 8 -11.67 -17.84 36.59
C ALA A 8 -11.81 -16.89 35.39
N ARG A 9 -10.90 -16.97 34.42
CA ARG A 9 -11.09 -16.37 33.10
C ARG A 9 -11.96 -17.31 32.27
N LYS A 10 -13.09 -16.81 31.75
CA LYS A 10 -13.88 -17.53 30.75
C LYS A 10 -13.05 -17.65 29.46
N SER A 11 -12.59 -18.85 29.13
CA SER A 11 -12.00 -19.17 27.83
C SER A 11 -13.08 -19.69 26.88
N THR A 12 -13.82 -18.79 26.24
CA THR A 12 -14.59 -19.19 25.04
C THR A 12 -13.67 -19.09 23.83
N GLY A 13 -13.02 -20.21 23.51
CA GLY A 13 -12.10 -20.30 22.38
C GLY A 13 -12.12 -21.70 21.76
N GLY A 14 -13.21 -22.04 21.08
CA GLY A 14 -13.31 -23.27 20.30
C GLY A 14 -14.65 -23.35 19.59
N LYS A 15 -14.71 -22.91 18.34
CA LYS A 15 -15.93 -22.97 17.52
C LYS A 15 -16.10 -24.42 17.03
N ALA A 16 -17.19 -25.09 17.41
CA ALA A 16 -17.48 -26.46 16.99
C ALA A 16 -17.61 -26.58 15.45
N PRO A 17 -17.26 -27.72 14.83
CA PRO A 17 -17.30 -27.88 13.38
C PRO A 17 -18.76 -28.01 12.92
N ARG A 18 -19.28 -26.98 12.24
CA ARG A 18 -20.64 -26.99 11.69
C ARG A 18 -20.59 -27.41 10.21
N LYS A 19 -21.44 -28.40 9.88
CA LYS A 19 -21.76 -28.88 8.52
C LYS A 19 -21.87 -27.73 7.50
N GLN A 20 -21.29 -27.93 6.32
CA GLN A 20 -21.23 -26.96 5.23
C GLN A 20 -22.63 -26.58 4.73
N LEU A 21 -22.97 -25.31 4.90
CA LEU A 21 -23.91 -24.58 4.07
C LEU A 21 -23.21 -23.29 3.66
N ALA A 22 -23.20 -22.98 2.36
CA ALA A 22 -22.44 -21.90 1.76
C ALA A 22 -22.65 -20.58 2.51
N THR A 23 -21.60 -20.11 3.20
CA THR A 23 -21.64 -18.85 3.93
C THR A 23 -21.11 -17.75 3.03
N LYS A 24 -22.03 -16.92 2.54
CA LYS A 24 -21.72 -15.61 1.96
C LYS A 24 -20.84 -14.86 2.98
N ALA A 25 -19.59 -14.55 2.62
CA ALA A 25 -18.65 -13.89 3.53
C ALA A 25 -19.16 -12.48 3.87
N ALA A 26 -19.93 -12.37 4.95
CA ALA A 26 -20.24 -11.10 5.57
C ALA A 26 -18.94 -10.51 6.10
N ARG A 27 -18.32 -9.60 5.35
CA ARG A 27 -17.26 -8.74 5.85
C ARG A 27 -17.82 -8.05 7.10
N LYS A 28 -17.08 -8.08 8.21
CA LYS A 28 -17.45 -7.40 9.46
C LYS A 28 -17.70 -5.92 9.16
N SER A 29 -18.95 -5.53 8.90
CA SER A 29 -19.40 -4.16 9.07
C SER A 29 -19.46 -3.87 10.57
N ALA A 30 -19.18 -2.62 10.92
CA ALA A 30 -18.86 -2.13 12.25
C ALA A 30 -19.81 -2.61 13.37
N PRO A 31 -19.35 -2.68 14.63
CA PRO A 31 -20.25 -2.91 15.76
C PRO A 31 -21.33 -1.82 15.80
N ALA A 32 -22.59 -2.23 15.73
CA ALA A 32 -23.75 -1.37 15.89
C ALA A 32 -23.94 -1.04 17.38
N THR A 33 -23.07 -0.17 17.92
CA THR A 33 -23.17 0.67 19.13
C THR A 33 -21.74 0.99 19.61
N GLY A 34 -21.35 2.26 19.53
CA GLY A 34 -20.02 2.75 19.93
C GLY A 34 -19.21 3.25 18.74
N GLY A 35 -18.99 4.56 18.67
CA GLY A 35 -18.50 5.31 17.51
C GLY A 35 -17.34 4.66 16.74
N VAL A 36 -17.37 4.86 15.41
CA VAL A 36 -16.35 4.40 14.47
C VAL A 36 -14.95 4.72 15.00
N LYS A 37 -14.13 3.69 15.24
CA LYS A 37 -12.72 3.89 15.60
C LYS A 37 -12.09 4.80 14.57
N LYS A 38 -11.47 5.90 15.01
CA LYS A 38 -10.79 6.85 14.12
C LYS A 38 -9.82 6.07 13.22
N PRO A 39 -9.77 6.38 11.91
CA PRO A 39 -8.82 5.73 11.01
C PRO A 39 -7.39 5.97 11.53
N HIS A 40 -6.58 4.91 11.51
CA HIS A 40 -5.20 5.00 11.94
C HIS A 40 -4.42 5.95 11.02
N ARG A 41 -3.83 7.01 11.59
CA ARG A 41 -2.96 7.95 10.88
C ARG A 41 -1.53 7.79 11.39
N TYR A 42 -0.59 7.59 10.47
CA TYR A 42 0.83 7.56 10.79
C TYR A 42 1.33 8.94 11.24
N ARG A 43 2.36 8.95 12.09
CA ARG A 43 3.06 10.18 12.47
C ARG A 43 3.75 10.79 11.23
N PRO A 44 3.86 12.12 11.15
CA PRO A 44 4.65 12.76 10.11
C PRO A 44 6.06 12.16 10.07
N GLY A 45 6.63 12.00 8.88
CA GLY A 45 7.93 11.36 8.67
C GLY A 45 7.92 9.83 8.61
N THR A 46 6.92 9.14 9.19
CA THR A 46 6.88 7.66 9.18
C THR A 46 6.73 7.09 7.77
N VAL A 47 5.88 7.70 6.94
CA VAL A 47 5.68 7.28 5.54
C VAL A 47 6.87 7.69 4.68
N ALA A 48 7.41 8.90 4.88
CA ALA A 48 8.58 9.38 4.14
C ALA A 48 9.81 8.47 4.35
N LEU A 49 10.13 8.09 5.59
CA LEU A 49 11.26 7.18 5.87
C LEU A 49 11.05 5.79 5.24
N ARG A 50 9.80 5.33 5.13
CA ARG A 50 9.47 4.07 4.47
C ARG A 50 9.71 4.17 2.95
N GLU A 51 9.31 5.28 2.34
CA GLU A 51 9.51 5.54 0.91
C GLU A 51 11.00 5.70 0.56
N ILE A 52 11.78 6.45 1.36
CA ILE A 52 13.24 6.58 1.18
C ILE A 52 13.90 5.20 1.18
N ARG A 53 13.60 4.36 2.18
CA ARG A 53 14.16 3.00 2.26
C ARG A 53 13.71 2.12 1.10
N ARG A 54 12.49 2.28 0.61
CA ARG A 54 11.98 1.56 -0.56
C ARG A 54 12.75 1.94 -1.82
N TYR A 55 12.85 3.24 -2.12
CA TYR A 55 13.49 3.72 -3.36
C TYR A 55 15.01 3.59 -3.36
N GLN A 56 15.66 3.54 -2.20
CA GLN A 56 17.08 3.20 -2.12
C GLN A 56 17.35 1.71 -2.33
N LYS A 57 16.37 0.84 -2.08
CA LYS A 57 16.49 -0.61 -2.26
C LYS A 57 16.20 -1.05 -3.70
N SER A 58 15.27 -0.37 -4.38
CA SER A 58 14.88 -0.64 -5.77
C SER A 58 15.56 0.33 -6.73
N THR A 59 15.68 -0.04 -8.00
CA THR A 59 16.19 0.82 -9.08
C THR A 59 15.12 1.13 -10.13
N GLU A 60 13.84 1.11 -9.75
CA GLU A 60 12.73 1.43 -10.66
C GLU A 60 12.72 2.92 -11.05
N LEU A 61 12.31 3.21 -12.28
CA LEU A 61 12.15 4.60 -12.74
C LEU A 61 11.03 5.28 -11.96
N LEU A 62 11.35 6.41 -11.33
CA LEU A 62 10.38 7.18 -10.54
C LEU A 62 9.42 8.00 -11.42
N ILE A 63 9.82 8.29 -12.66
CA ILE A 63 9.04 9.02 -13.65
C ILE A 63 8.49 8.01 -14.68
N ARG A 64 7.20 8.15 -15.02
CA ARG A 64 6.57 7.30 -16.03
C ARG A 64 7.19 7.53 -17.41
N LYS A 65 7.47 6.45 -18.14
CA LYS A 65 8.13 6.50 -19.45
C LYS A 65 7.40 7.34 -20.49
N LEU A 66 6.09 7.12 -20.70
CA LEU A 66 5.33 7.79 -21.76
C LEU A 66 5.30 9.33 -21.69
N PRO A 67 4.97 9.97 -20.54
CA PRO A 67 5.02 11.42 -20.46
C PRO A 67 6.45 11.96 -20.59
N PHE A 68 7.45 11.27 -20.03
CA PHE A 68 8.86 11.65 -20.17
C PHE A 68 9.32 11.60 -21.63
N GLN A 69 8.96 10.55 -22.36
CA GLN A 69 9.24 10.40 -23.79
C GLN A 69 8.63 11.52 -24.64
N ARG A 70 7.41 11.97 -24.31
CA ARG A 70 6.76 13.11 -25.01
C ARG A 70 7.56 14.39 -24.80
N LEU A 71 7.99 14.67 -23.57
CA LEU A 71 8.82 15.83 -23.25
C LEU A 71 10.17 15.80 -23.97
N VAL A 72 10.84 14.64 -24.01
CA VAL A 72 12.12 14.49 -24.72
C VAL A 72 11.96 14.80 -26.22
N ARG A 73 10.87 14.33 -26.83
CA ARG A 73 10.57 14.62 -28.24
C ARG A 73 10.28 16.09 -28.50
N GLU A 74 9.54 16.73 -27.60
CA GLU A 74 9.22 18.16 -27.68
C GLU A 74 10.50 19.01 -27.59
N ILE A 75 11.38 18.73 -26.63
CA ILE A 75 12.65 19.44 -26.46
C ILE A 75 13.56 19.22 -27.68
N ALA A 76 13.64 17.98 -28.19
CA ALA A 76 14.45 17.67 -29.36
C ALA A 76 13.94 18.39 -30.62
N PHE A 77 12.61 18.44 -30.82
CA PHE A 77 11.99 19.13 -31.95
C PHE A 77 12.21 20.65 -31.90
N LEU A 78 12.11 21.26 -30.71
CA LEU A 78 12.23 22.71 -30.55
C LEU A 78 13.67 23.22 -30.67
N ASN A 79 14.66 22.43 -30.26
CA ASN A 79 16.06 22.89 -30.20
C ASN A 79 16.93 22.44 -31.38
N PHE A 80 16.58 21.33 -32.05
CA PHE A 80 17.41 20.76 -33.12
C PHE A 80 16.60 20.61 -34.40
N THR A 81 16.78 21.57 -35.31
CA THR A 81 16.15 21.58 -36.63
C THR A 81 16.80 20.52 -37.56
N TYR A 82 16.34 19.27 -37.46
CA TYR A 82 16.42 18.12 -38.41
C TYR A 82 17.81 17.50 -38.74
N PRO A 83 17.90 16.17 -39.00
CA PRO A 83 16.89 15.20 -39.48
C PRO A 83 16.08 14.48 -38.38
N PRO A 84 15.03 13.70 -38.70
CA PRO A 84 14.18 13.05 -37.69
C PRO A 84 15.02 12.09 -36.86
N LEU A 85 15.36 12.51 -35.65
CA LEU A 85 16.02 11.65 -34.66
C LEU A 85 15.06 10.50 -34.33
N SER A 86 15.32 9.34 -34.92
CA SER A 86 14.64 8.10 -34.60
C SER A 86 15.12 7.62 -33.23
N PHE A 87 14.33 7.89 -32.20
CA PHE A 87 14.62 7.40 -30.86
C PHE A 87 14.40 5.88 -30.79
N LEU A 88 15.47 5.10 -30.65
CA LEU A 88 15.38 3.68 -30.31
C LEU A 88 14.77 3.51 -28.91
N SER A 89 14.00 2.44 -28.69
CA SER A 89 13.37 2.15 -27.39
C SER A 89 14.36 2.04 -26.22
N ALA A 90 15.65 1.80 -26.49
CA ALA A 90 16.70 1.75 -25.46
C ALA A 90 17.15 3.14 -24.97
N ALA A 91 16.81 4.21 -25.70
CA ALA A 91 17.11 5.59 -25.33
C ALA A 91 16.02 6.24 -24.44
N CYS A 92 14.97 5.48 -24.03
CA CYS A 92 13.83 5.94 -23.23
C CYS A 92 13.43 5.01 -22.07
#